data_AF-A0A5N5XCT6-F1
#
_entry.id   AF-A0A5N5XCT6-F1
#
_cell.length_a   1.000
_cell.length_b   1.000
_cell.length_c   1.000
_cell.angle_alpha   90.00
_cell.angle_beta   90.00
_cell.angle_gamma   90.00
#
_symmetry.space_group_name_H-M   'P 1'
#
loop_
_entity.id
_entity.type
_entity.pdbx_description
1 polymer ?
#
loop_
_entity_poly.entity_id
_entity_poly.type
_entity_poly.pdbx_seq_one_letter_code
_entity_poly.pdbx_strand_id
1 'polypeptide(L)'
;MEILRQSINDNPSVDVRELLERELKGLPDVMQLELLTGILTTGAEVDEKLAELVHTAWTQVCEKSLWSLKYESLEQYRQLITYQDAVRPIIRRFKKSDRAKAASLKIIEQNWKLSVDQVIPRCATPRSWSKHLLFLLATLSRKKGREEAVRLLETSMNQRPHKSRQTRCLMASDVQRVLGDLSDIESGFQIESEVGSYPASDLETFNGRSMKGQTTSCGLHRVHTDQGLSHNDGPCGCSCAPICLPLMLLMSVEMPTMTDQVVVGLLRWAQSVSWASLCLLHLRRLARYKFGDMVDLLSRSETVNKLEKLLLDVLNLEQFINI
;
A
#
# COMPACT_ATOMS: atom_id res chain seq x y z
N MET A 1 13.36 8.55 18.19
CA MET A 1 13.22 9.25 16.88
C MET A 1 13.89 10.61 16.87
N GLU A 2 13.66 11.48 17.86
CA GLU A 2 14.33 12.79 17.94
C GLU A 2 15.87 12.69 17.94
N ILE A 3 16.43 11.71 18.67
CA ILE A 3 17.89 11.48 18.79
C ILE A 3 18.54 11.13 17.43
N LEU A 4 17.89 10.27 16.63
CA LEU A 4 18.34 9.92 15.28
C LEU A 4 18.25 11.12 14.32
N ARG A 5 17.17 11.90 14.41
CA ARG A 5 17.00 13.12 13.62
C ARG A 5 18.05 14.19 13.95
N GLN A 6 18.33 14.39 15.23
CA GLN A 6 19.35 15.32 15.72
C GLN A 6 20.74 14.89 15.21
N SER A 7 21.07 13.60 15.34
CA SER A 7 22.38 13.06 14.93
C SER A 7 22.65 13.16 13.42
N ILE A 8 21.61 13.01 12.58
CA ILE A 8 21.72 13.17 11.12
C ILE A 8 21.92 14.63 10.73
N ASN A 9 21.24 15.55 11.42
CA ASN A 9 21.36 17.00 11.17
C ASN A 9 22.70 17.56 11.66
N ASP A 10 23.23 17.04 12.77
CA ASP A 10 24.46 17.53 13.40
C ASP A 10 25.74 16.98 12.72
N ASN A 11 25.65 15.89 11.96
CA ASN A 11 26.77 15.33 11.19
C ASN A 11 26.30 14.64 9.88
N PRO A 12 26.29 15.36 8.75
CA PRO A 12 25.83 14.82 7.46
C PRO A 12 26.75 13.75 6.84
N SER A 13 27.93 13.50 7.43
CA SER A 13 28.90 12.50 6.96
C SER A 13 28.86 11.17 7.72
N VAL A 14 27.94 11.00 8.67
CA VAL A 14 27.80 9.75 9.43
C VAL A 14 27.20 8.67 8.53
N ASP A 15 27.83 7.48 8.52
CA ASP A 15 27.23 6.31 7.88
C ASP A 15 25.92 5.96 8.60
N VAL A 16 24.80 6.17 7.90
CA VAL A 16 23.44 5.92 8.39
C VAL A 16 23.27 4.46 8.82
N ARG A 17 24.01 3.54 8.18
CA ARG A 17 24.01 2.12 8.54
C ARG A 17 24.63 1.91 9.92
N GLU A 18 25.85 2.40 10.14
CA GLU A 18 26.54 2.27 11.43
C GLU A 18 25.76 2.96 12.56
N LEU A 19 25.15 4.11 12.26
CA LEU A 19 24.28 4.80 13.20
C LEU A 19 23.08 3.93 13.60
N LEU A 20 22.37 3.36 12.62
CA LEU A 20 21.21 2.51 12.89
C LEU A 20 21.61 1.24 13.64
N GLU A 21 22.69 0.57 13.22
CA GLU A 21 23.21 -0.62 13.89
C GLU A 21 23.60 -0.33 15.34
N ARG A 22 24.22 0.82 15.60
CA ARG A 22 24.55 1.27 16.96
C ARG A 22 23.32 1.50 17.83
N GLU A 23 22.28 2.14 17.29
CA GLU A 23 21.04 2.40 18.04
C GLU A 23 20.21 1.12 18.28
N LEU A 24 20.30 0.14 17.38
CA LEU A 24 19.63 -1.16 17.56
C LEU A 24 20.40 -2.08 18.50
N LYS A 25 21.73 -1.95 18.57
CA LYS A 25 22.59 -2.81 19.37
C LYS A 25 22.26 -2.70 20.86
N GLY A 26 21.91 -3.82 21.46
CA GLY A 26 21.55 -3.91 22.88
C GLY A 26 20.06 -3.73 23.17
N LEU A 27 19.24 -3.43 22.15
CA LEU A 27 17.78 -3.47 22.29
C LEU A 27 17.25 -4.90 22.08
N PRO A 28 16.24 -5.35 22.85
CA PRO A 28 15.51 -6.57 22.55
C PRO A 28 14.83 -6.51 21.18
N ASP A 29 14.68 -7.64 20.49
CA ASP A 29 14.12 -7.74 19.13
C ASP A 29 12.77 -7.01 18.97
N VAL A 30 11.89 -7.11 19.97
CA VAL A 30 10.59 -6.42 19.96
C VAL A 30 10.77 -4.89 19.93
N MET A 31 11.74 -4.35 20.67
CA MET A 31 12.05 -2.91 20.68
C MET A 31 12.77 -2.47 19.42
N GLN A 32 13.63 -3.32 18.84
CA GLN A 32 14.24 -3.06 17.54
C GLN A 32 13.16 -2.96 16.45
N LEU A 33 12.22 -3.89 16.42
CA LEU A 33 11.10 -3.88 15.49
C LEU A 33 10.22 -2.63 15.67
N GLU A 34 9.90 -2.26 16.91
CA GLU A 34 9.14 -1.04 17.20
C GLU A 34 9.87 0.22 16.70
N LEU A 35 11.18 0.33 16.96
CA LEU A 35 11.99 1.46 16.51
C LEU A 35 12.04 1.55 14.98
N LEU A 36 12.33 0.43 14.31
CA LEU A 36 12.37 0.34 12.85
C LEU A 36 11.01 0.68 12.23
N THR A 37 9.93 0.15 12.80
CA THR A 37 8.56 0.46 12.37
C THR A 37 8.28 1.97 12.53
N GLY A 38 8.71 2.56 13.64
CA GLY A 38 8.65 4.01 13.86
C GLY A 38 9.41 4.81 12.80
N ILE A 39 10.62 4.40 12.42
CA ILE A 39 11.42 5.03 11.36
C ILE A 39 10.70 4.93 10.02
N LEU A 40 10.25 3.74 9.63
CA LEU A 40 9.61 3.49 8.34
C LEU A 40 8.27 4.23 8.19
N THR A 41 7.49 4.29 9.27
CA THR A 41 6.20 5.01 9.27
C THR A 41 6.38 6.52 9.27
N THR A 42 7.30 7.04 10.10
CA THR A 42 7.62 8.47 10.14
C THR A 42 8.23 8.95 8.82
N GLY A 43 9.07 8.13 8.18
CA GLY A 43 9.69 8.45 6.89
C GLY A 43 8.66 8.73 5.80
N ALA A 44 7.58 7.93 5.75
CA ALA A 44 6.50 8.13 4.79
C ALA A 44 5.73 9.45 5.01
N GLU A 45 5.50 9.83 6.28
CA GLU A 45 4.86 11.11 6.61
C GLU A 45 5.74 12.31 6.25
N VAL A 46 7.05 12.22 6.54
CA VAL A 46 8.03 13.25 6.18
C VAL A 46 8.13 13.39 4.66
N ASP A 47 8.17 12.29 3.91
CA ASP A 47 8.19 12.32 2.44
C ASP A 47 6.94 13.00 1.86
N GLU A 48 5.75 12.70 2.41
CA GLU A 48 4.51 13.33 1.96
C GLU A 48 4.54 14.86 2.21
N LYS A 49 5.02 15.28 3.38
CA LYS A 49 5.16 16.70 3.72
C LYS A 49 6.22 17.41 2.88
N LEU A 50 7.34 16.75 2.60
CA LEU A 50 8.36 17.26 1.70
C LEU A 50 7.80 17.43 0.28
N ALA A 51 7.03 16.46 -0.21
CA ALA A 51 6.42 16.54 -1.53
C ALA A 51 5.39 17.68 -1.64
N GLU A 52 4.61 17.92 -0.58
CA GLU A 52 3.70 19.07 -0.44
C GLU A 52 4.46 20.39 -0.48
N LEU A 53 5.57 20.49 0.26
CA LEU A 53 6.44 21.66 0.29
C LEU A 53 7.04 21.95 -1.09
N VAL A 54 7.59 20.94 -1.76
CA VAL A 54 8.14 21.06 -3.12
C VAL A 54 7.07 21.53 -4.10
N HIS A 55 5.86 20.96 -4.03
CA HIS A 55 4.76 21.42 -4.87
C HIS A 55 4.40 22.88 -4.61
N THR A 56 4.25 23.27 -3.35
CA THR A 56 3.90 24.64 -2.94
C THR A 56 4.97 25.63 -3.39
N ALA A 57 6.25 25.30 -3.19
CA ALA A 57 7.37 26.12 -3.64
C ALA A 57 7.36 26.29 -5.16
N TRP A 58 7.19 25.21 -5.92
CA TRP A 58 7.11 25.27 -7.38
C TRP A 58 5.94 26.13 -7.87
N THR A 59 4.76 25.97 -7.25
CA THR A 59 3.58 26.79 -7.54
C THR A 59 3.88 28.26 -7.29
N GLN A 60 4.48 28.60 -6.15
CA GLN A 60 4.86 29.99 -5.82
C GLN A 60 5.85 30.58 -6.83
N VAL A 61 6.87 29.82 -7.25
CA VAL A 61 7.81 30.26 -8.28
C VAL A 61 7.11 30.56 -9.59
N CYS A 62 6.12 29.75 -9.97
CA CYS A 62 5.38 29.93 -11.21
C CYS A 62 4.38 31.11 -11.13
N GLU A 63 3.54 31.15 -10.08
CA GLU A 63 2.49 32.17 -9.91
C GLU A 63 3.07 33.57 -9.82
N LYS A 64 4.17 33.75 -9.08
CA LYS A 64 4.84 35.04 -8.92
C LYS A 64 5.91 35.29 -9.99
N SER A 65 6.06 34.38 -10.96
CA SER A 65 7.11 34.40 -11.96
C SER A 65 8.51 34.67 -11.39
N LEU A 66 8.85 34.13 -10.20
CA LEU A 66 10.10 34.45 -9.49
C LEU A 66 11.36 34.08 -10.30
N TRP A 67 11.22 33.14 -11.24
CA TRP A 67 12.28 32.77 -12.16
C TRP A 67 12.73 33.93 -13.06
N SER A 68 11.85 34.90 -13.38
CA SER A 68 12.17 36.00 -14.30
C SER A 68 13.15 37.02 -13.72
N LEU A 69 13.42 36.95 -12.40
CA LEU A 69 14.41 37.78 -11.74
C LEU A 69 15.85 37.48 -12.19
N LYS A 70 16.09 36.26 -12.68
CA LYS A 70 17.45 35.79 -13.02
C LYS A 70 17.53 35.02 -14.34
N TYR A 71 16.41 34.51 -14.85
CA TYR A 71 16.37 33.65 -16.03
C TYR A 71 15.49 34.25 -17.11
N GLU A 72 15.90 34.12 -18.36
CA GLU A 72 15.21 34.67 -19.53
C GLU A 72 13.89 33.95 -19.82
N SER A 73 13.79 32.68 -19.40
CA SER A 73 12.57 31.89 -19.54
C SER A 73 12.39 30.91 -18.38
N LEU A 74 11.14 30.49 -18.16
CA LEU A 74 10.81 29.41 -17.23
C LEU A 74 11.51 28.10 -17.61
N GLU A 75 11.73 27.86 -18.91
CA GLU A 75 12.38 26.64 -19.38
C GLU A 75 13.85 26.59 -19.01
N GLN A 76 14.56 27.72 -19.10
CA GLN A 76 15.93 27.83 -18.61
C GLN A 76 16.01 27.51 -17.11
N TYR A 77 15.06 28.02 -16.30
CA TYR A 77 15.00 27.69 -14.88
C TYR A 77 14.72 26.21 -14.62
N ARG A 78 13.80 25.60 -15.40
CA ARG A 78 13.50 24.16 -15.31
C ARG A 78 14.72 23.29 -15.59
N GLN A 79 15.54 23.64 -16.58
CA GLN A 79 16.76 22.91 -16.89
C GLN A 79 17.75 22.98 -15.73
N LEU A 80 17.96 24.17 -15.15
CA LEU A 80 18.88 24.37 -14.02
C LEU A 80 18.54 23.48 -12.82
N ILE A 81 17.26 23.41 -12.45
CA ILE A 81 16.82 22.62 -11.30
C ILE A 81 16.53 21.14 -11.65
N THR A 82 16.92 20.69 -12.85
CA THR A 82 16.61 19.35 -13.37
C THR A 82 15.13 18.98 -13.17
N TYR A 83 14.24 19.91 -13.53
CA TYR A 83 12.80 19.82 -13.21
C TYR A 83 12.17 18.50 -13.68
N GLN A 84 12.53 18.00 -14.86
CA GLN A 84 11.91 16.78 -15.41
C GLN A 84 12.19 15.54 -14.56
N ASP A 85 13.40 15.44 -14.00
CA ASP A 85 13.89 14.22 -13.35
C ASP A 85 13.82 14.32 -11.82
N ALA A 86 14.09 15.49 -11.25
CA ALA A 86 14.11 15.68 -9.79
C ALA A 86 12.77 16.18 -9.24
N VAL A 87 12.19 17.23 -9.83
CA VAL A 87 11.05 17.95 -9.22
C VAL A 87 9.70 17.41 -9.68
N ARG A 88 9.54 17.20 -10.99
CA ARG A 88 8.28 16.76 -11.60
C ARG A 88 7.78 15.43 -11.04
N PRO A 89 8.62 14.40 -10.78
CA PRO A 89 8.14 13.15 -10.19
C PRO A 89 7.59 13.32 -8.77
N ILE A 90 8.24 14.17 -7.96
CA ILE A 90 7.79 14.49 -6.59
C ILE A 90 6.42 15.17 -6.64
N ILE A 91 6.27 16.20 -7.48
CA ILE A 91 4.99 16.92 -7.65
C ILE A 91 3.89 15.97 -8.16
N ARG A 92 4.21 15.10 -9.12
CA ARG A 92 3.25 14.10 -9.64
C ARG A 92 2.79 13.14 -8.54
N ARG A 93 3.71 12.64 -7.71
CA ARG A 93 3.41 11.77 -6.58
C ARG A 93 2.51 12.48 -5.57
N PHE A 94 2.85 13.71 -5.19
CA PHE A 94 2.02 14.54 -4.32
C PHE A 94 0.59 14.70 -4.88
N LYS A 95 0.44 15.20 -6.11
CA LYS A 95 -0.87 15.41 -6.76
C LYS A 95 -1.68 14.12 -6.90
N LYS A 96 -1.04 12.96 -7.03
CA LYS A 96 -1.74 11.67 -7.04
C LYS A 96 -2.24 11.32 -5.63
N SER A 97 -1.42 11.51 -4.60
CA SER A 97 -1.82 11.30 -3.20
C SER A 97 -2.98 12.22 -2.81
N ASP A 98 -2.84 13.51 -3.12
CA ASP A 98 -3.81 14.55 -2.77
C ASP A 98 -5.19 14.31 -3.42
N ARG A 99 -5.22 13.95 -4.72
CA ARG A 99 -6.47 13.55 -5.39
C ARG A 99 -7.13 12.34 -4.73
N ALA A 100 -6.35 11.35 -4.26
CA ALA A 100 -6.90 10.19 -3.57
C ALA A 100 -7.46 10.55 -2.18
N LYS A 101 -6.82 11.49 -1.47
CA LYS A 101 -7.36 12.06 -0.22
C LYS A 101 -8.69 12.77 -0.47
N ALA A 102 -8.73 13.67 -1.45
CA ALA A 102 -9.94 14.40 -1.83
C ALA A 102 -11.09 13.47 -2.22
N ALA A 103 -10.80 12.42 -3.00
CA ALA A 103 -11.80 11.41 -3.36
C ALA A 103 -12.36 10.68 -2.12
N SER A 104 -11.49 10.31 -1.18
CA SER A 104 -11.90 9.65 0.06
C SER A 104 -12.74 10.57 0.95
N LEU A 105 -12.34 11.83 1.10
CA LEU A 105 -13.09 12.85 1.83
C LEU A 105 -14.50 13.04 1.26
N LYS A 106 -14.62 13.11 -0.08
CA LYS A 106 -15.92 13.22 -0.75
C LYS A 106 -16.83 12.02 -0.46
N ILE A 107 -16.28 10.80 -0.44
CA ILE A 107 -17.05 9.60 -0.09
C ILE A 107 -17.54 9.66 1.36
N ILE A 108 -16.69 10.09 2.29
CA ILE A 108 -17.05 10.25 3.70
C ILE A 108 -18.20 11.25 3.83
N GLU A 109 -18.06 12.42 3.22
CA GLU A 109 -19.07 13.49 3.25
C GLU A 109 -20.40 13.06 2.62
N GLN A 110 -20.36 12.32 1.51
CA GLN A 110 -21.57 11.80 0.87
C GLN A 110 -22.35 10.83 1.76
N ASN A 111 -21.67 9.98 2.52
CA ASN A 111 -22.30 8.97 3.37
C ASN A 111 -22.72 9.52 4.73
N TRP A 112 -21.89 10.35 5.36
CA TRP A 112 -22.15 10.90 6.69
C TRP A 112 -22.79 12.29 6.69
N LYS A 113 -22.97 12.90 5.52
CA LYS A 113 -23.54 14.23 5.29
C LYS A 113 -22.78 15.37 6.00
N LEU A 114 -21.56 15.10 6.44
CA LEU A 114 -20.68 16.03 7.14
C LEU A 114 -19.23 15.78 6.74
N SER A 115 -18.41 16.82 6.83
CA SER A 115 -16.96 16.69 6.65
C SER A 115 -16.34 15.83 7.75
N VAL A 116 -15.21 15.18 7.46
CA VAL A 116 -14.52 14.31 8.43
C VAL A 116 -14.13 15.06 9.71
N ASP A 117 -13.76 16.34 9.60
CA ASP A 117 -13.36 17.20 10.72
C ASP A 117 -14.55 17.57 11.64
N GLN A 118 -15.78 17.43 11.14
CA GLN A 118 -17.01 17.60 11.93
C GLN A 118 -17.49 16.27 12.54
N VAL A 119 -17.16 15.14 11.91
CA VAL A 119 -17.57 13.81 12.41
C VAL A 119 -16.64 13.31 13.51
N ILE A 120 -15.33 13.51 13.37
CA ILE A 120 -14.36 13.05 14.36
C ILE A 120 -14.13 14.15 15.40
N PRO A 121 -14.33 13.88 16.71
CA PRO A 121 -14.11 14.87 17.76
C PRO A 121 -12.68 15.45 17.72
N ARG A 122 -12.54 16.75 18.01
CA ARG A 122 -11.24 17.45 17.98
C ARG A 122 -10.16 16.81 18.84
N CYS A 123 -10.54 16.17 19.95
CA CYS A 123 -9.61 15.46 20.82
C CYS A 123 -9.07 14.16 20.21
N ALA A 124 -9.77 13.59 19.22
CA ALA A 124 -9.42 12.40 18.47
C ALA A 124 -8.89 12.71 17.07
N THR A 125 -8.94 13.96 16.60
CA THR A 125 -8.45 14.34 15.26
C THR A 125 -6.92 14.15 15.17
N PRO A 126 -6.41 13.48 14.12
CA PRO A 126 -4.98 13.38 13.88
C PRO A 126 -4.39 14.74 13.47
N ARG A 127 -3.09 14.93 13.68
CA ARG A 127 -2.37 16.16 13.23
C ARG A 127 -2.43 16.35 11.72
N SER A 128 -2.49 15.26 10.97
CA SER A 128 -2.66 15.27 9.52
C SER A 128 -3.44 14.03 9.08
N TRP A 129 -4.30 14.20 8.09
CA TRP A 129 -5.02 13.12 7.47
C TRP A 129 -4.14 12.40 6.44
N SER A 130 -3.71 11.17 6.77
CA SER A 130 -2.99 10.32 5.82
C SER A 130 -3.95 9.73 4.78
N LYS A 131 -3.43 9.45 3.58
CA LYS A 131 -4.21 8.85 2.49
C LYS A 131 -4.85 7.52 2.91
N HIS A 132 -4.10 6.70 3.63
CA HIS A 132 -4.57 5.39 4.11
C HIS A 132 -5.69 5.52 5.14
N LEU A 133 -5.53 6.41 6.12
CA LEU A 133 -6.56 6.64 7.13
C LEU A 133 -7.87 7.11 6.50
N LEU A 134 -7.80 8.08 5.57
CA LEU A 134 -8.99 8.56 4.86
C LEU A 134 -9.66 7.47 4.02
N PHE A 135 -8.87 6.63 3.36
CA PHE A 135 -9.40 5.50 2.60
C PHE A 135 -10.15 4.50 3.49
N LEU A 136 -9.60 4.18 4.66
CA LEU A 136 -10.26 3.29 5.63
C LEU A 136 -11.53 3.92 6.18
N LEU A 137 -11.50 5.22 6.52
CA LEU A 137 -12.69 5.94 6.97
C LEU A 137 -13.78 6.00 5.89
N ALA A 138 -13.41 6.22 4.63
CA ALA A 138 -14.33 6.15 3.50
C ALA A 138 -14.93 4.75 3.30
N THR A 139 -14.19 3.71 3.68
CA THR A 139 -14.69 2.33 3.67
C THR A 139 -15.66 2.10 4.81
N LEU A 140 -15.32 2.55 6.02
CA LEU A 140 -16.20 2.48 7.18
C LEU A 140 -17.49 3.27 6.96
N SER A 141 -17.41 4.46 6.35
CA SER A 141 -18.57 5.31 6.08
C SER A 141 -19.58 4.67 5.13
N ARG A 142 -19.13 3.77 4.24
CA ARG A 142 -20.04 2.99 3.38
C ARG A 142 -20.74 1.86 4.13
N LYS A 143 -20.11 1.33 5.18
CA LYS A 143 -20.64 0.21 5.96
C LYS A 143 -21.53 0.66 7.12
N LYS A 144 -21.24 1.81 7.73
CA LYS A 144 -21.84 2.25 9.00
C LYS A 144 -22.29 3.70 8.96
N GLY A 145 -23.44 3.94 9.59
CA GLY A 145 -23.92 5.28 9.88
C GLY A 145 -22.96 6.04 10.80
N ARG A 146 -23.03 7.38 10.75
CA ARG A 146 -22.09 8.29 11.42
C ARG A 146 -21.96 8.00 12.92
N GLU A 147 -23.06 7.95 13.64
CA GLU A 147 -23.08 7.82 15.11
C GLU A 147 -22.52 6.48 15.56
N GLU A 148 -22.87 5.41 14.83
CA GLU A 148 -22.37 4.07 15.09
C GLU A 148 -20.87 3.98 14.80
N ALA A 149 -20.43 4.51 13.65
CA ALA A 149 -19.02 4.55 13.30
C ALA A 149 -18.19 5.28 14.35
N VAL A 150 -18.63 6.45 14.83
CA VAL A 150 -17.93 7.20 15.88
C VAL A 150 -17.81 6.39 17.17
N ARG A 151 -18.90 5.76 17.65
CA ARG A 151 -18.85 4.91 18.85
C ARG A 151 -17.90 3.72 18.70
N LEU A 152 -17.89 3.07 17.53
CA LEU A 152 -16.99 1.95 17.25
C LEU A 152 -15.52 2.41 17.24
N LEU A 153 -15.24 3.57 16.63
CA LEU A 153 -13.89 4.15 16.62
C LEU A 153 -13.42 4.52 18.02
N GLU A 154 -14.25 5.19 18.83
CA GLU A 154 -13.93 5.52 20.22
C GLU A 154 -13.63 4.26 21.06
N THR A 155 -14.44 3.21 20.88
CA THR A 155 -14.23 1.91 21.53
C THR A 155 -12.89 1.31 21.12
N SER A 156 -12.60 1.26 19.82
CA SER A 156 -11.33 0.74 19.29
C SER A 156 -10.13 1.55 19.79
N MET A 157 -10.25 2.87 19.94
CA MET A 157 -9.20 3.72 20.51
C MET A 157 -8.95 3.42 22.00
N ASN A 158 -10.00 3.16 22.78
CA ASN A 158 -9.88 2.81 24.20
C ASN A 158 -9.29 1.41 24.44
N GLN A 159 -9.49 0.49 23.49
CA GLN A 159 -8.95 -0.87 23.54
C GLN A 159 -7.46 -0.97 23.17
N ARG A 160 -6.80 0.14 22.83
CA ARG A 160 -5.37 0.11 22.49
C ARG A 160 -4.51 -0.45 23.64
N PRO A 161 -3.44 -1.21 23.33
CA PRO A 161 -2.44 -1.61 24.31
C PRO A 161 -1.88 -0.40 25.05
N HIS A 162 -1.54 -0.54 26.34
CA HIS A 162 -1.14 0.56 27.21
C HIS A 162 -0.02 1.46 26.64
N LYS A 163 0.93 0.91 25.88
CA LYS A 163 2.00 1.68 25.22
C LYS A 163 1.52 2.57 24.08
N SER A 164 0.44 2.19 23.38
CA SER A 164 -0.18 2.94 22.28
C SER A 164 -1.25 3.96 22.76
N ARG A 165 -1.64 3.91 24.03
CA ARG A 165 -2.61 4.86 24.64
C ARG A 165 -2.08 6.29 24.78
N GLN A 166 -0.79 6.52 24.58
CA GLN A 166 -0.21 7.86 24.65
C GLN A 166 -0.70 8.78 23.51
N THR A 167 -1.05 8.19 22.36
CA THR A 167 -1.58 8.93 21.23
C THR A 167 -3.09 9.06 21.37
N ARG A 168 -3.62 10.21 21.74
CA ARG A 168 -5.09 10.39 21.88
C ARG A 168 -5.82 10.54 20.53
N CYS A 169 -5.09 10.70 19.43
CA CYS A 169 -5.69 10.85 18.12
C CYS A 169 -5.95 9.50 17.44
N LEU A 170 -6.93 9.49 16.54
CA LEU A 170 -7.33 8.37 15.69
C LEU A 170 -6.17 7.93 14.78
N MET A 171 -5.97 6.63 14.67
CA MET A 171 -4.96 6.00 13.83
C MET A 171 -5.61 5.05 12.82
N ALA A 172 -4.90 4.78 11.72
CA ALA A 172 -5.38 3.85 10.70
C ALA A 172 -5.65 2.44 11.27
N SER A 173 -4.83 1.98 12.21
CA SER A 173 -5.00 0.70 12.89
C SER A 173 -6.31 0.57 13.65
N ASP A 174 -6.85 1.66 14.18
CA ASP A 174 -8.12 1.61 14.92
C ASP A 174 -9.28 1.36 13.96
N VAL A 175 -9.27 2.06 12.82
CA VAL A 175 -10.27 1.88 11.76
C VAL A 175 -10.16 0.48 11.16
N GLN A 176 -8.94 -0.05 11.00
CA GLN A 176 -8.72 -1.41 10.52
C GLN A 176 -9.31 -2.46 11.47
N ARG A 177 -9.14 -2.33 12.79
CA ARG A 177 -9.76 -3.24 13.76
C ARG A 177 -11.28 -3.23 13.63
N VAL A 178 -11.89 -2.03 13.62
CA VAL A 178 -13.34 -1.89 13.45
C VAL A 178 -13.80 -2.55 12.15
N LEU A 179 -13.10 -2.32 11.03
CA LEU A 179 -13.46 -2.94 9.76
C LEU A 179 -13.29 -4.47 9.75
N GLY A 180 -12.30 -4.99 10.47
CA GLY A 180 -12.09 -6.43 10.67
C GLY A 180 -13.24 -7.07 11.44
N ASP A 181 -13.58 -6.50 12.60
CA ASP A 181 -14.67 -7.00 13.45
C ASP A 181 -16.02 -7.03 12.70
N LEU A 182 -16.26 -6.04 11.82
CA LEU A 182 -17.47 -6.02 10.99
C LEU A 182 -17.50 -7.13 9.94
N SER A 183 -16.36 -7.48 9.37
CA SER A 183 -16.25 -8.57 8.38
C SER A 183 -16.42 -9.95 9.03
N ASP A 184 -15.97 -10.11 10.28
CA ASP A 184 -16.17 -11.35 11.04
C ASP A 184 -17.64 -11.54 11.44
N ILE A 185 -18.35 -10.46 11.75
CA ILE A 185 -19.80 -10.51 12.03
C ILE A 185 -20.61 -10.82 10.75
N GLU A 186 -20.26 -10.22 9.61
CA GLU A 186 -20.93 -10.46 8.32
C GLU A 186 -20.81 -11.92 7.85
N SER A 187 -19.75 -12.64 8.25
CA SER A 187 -19.54 -14.05 7.88
C SER A 187 -20.17 -15.06 8.86
N GLY A 188 -20.54 -14.65 10.08
CA GLY A 188 -21.15 -15.52 11.10
C GLY A 188 -22.67 -15.69 11.03
N PHE A 189 -23.40 -14.81 10.32
CA PHE A 189 -24.87 -14.79 10.33
C PHE A 189 -25.56 -15.63 9.22
N GLN A 190 -24.85 -16.56 8.56
CA GLN A 190 -25.44 -17.41 7.52
C GLN A 190 -25.93 -18.80 7.99
N ILE A 191 -25.99 -19.09 9.29
CA ILE A 191 -26.47 -20.37 9.80
C ILE A 191 -27.55 -20.13 10.86
N GLU A 192 -28.81 -20.29 10.43
CA GLU A 192 -30.03 -20.67 11.17
C GLU A 192 -31.26 -19.90 10.65
N SER A 193 -31.96 -20.53 9.71
CA SER A 193 -33.41 -20.33 9.56
C SER A 193 -34.02 -21.66 9.13
N GLU A 194 -34.37 -22.47 10.12
CA GLU A 194 -35.21 -23.65 9.97
C GLU A 194 -36.64 -23.23 9.56
N VAL A 195 -37.03 -23.74 8.39
CA VAL A 195 -38.27 -24.46 8.08
C VAL A 195 -39.55 -24.07 8.83
N GLY A 196 -40.47 -23.44 8.08
CA GLY A 196 -41.91 -23.42 8.36
C GLY A 196 -42.71 -23.32 7.05
N SER A 197 -43.09 -24.46 6.49
CA SER A 197 -43.97 -24.59 5.32
C SER A 197 -45.43 -24.25 5.66
N TYR A 198 -46.15 -23.59 4.74
CA TYR A 198 -47.45 -23.96 4.13
C TYR A 198 -48.05 -22.78 3.30
N PRO A 199 -49.06 -22.99 2.43
CA PRO A 199 -48.99 -22.55 1.04
C PRO A 199 -49.89 -21.36 0.64
N ALA A 200 -49.46 -20.74 -0.47
CA ALA A 200 -50.21 -20.14 -1.58
C ALA A 200 -51.51 -19.36 -1.31
N SER A 201 -51.50 -18.08 -1.68
CA SER A 201 -52.55 -17.42 -2.47
C SER A 201 -51.97 -16.17 -3.17
N ASP A 202 -52.36 -16.00 -4.42
CA ASP A 202 -51.91 -15.04 -5.42
C ASP A 202 -52.06 -13.56 -5.02
N LEU A 203 -51.10 -12.70 -5.42
CA LEU A 203 -51.36 -11.59 -6.36
C LEU A 203 -50.05 -10.90 -6.79
N GLU A 204 -49.76 -11.03 -8.08
CA GLU A 204 -48.99 -10.17 -8.99
C GLU A 204 -47.98 -9.15 -8.44
N THR A 205 -46.69 -9.36 -8.73
CA THR A 205 -45.73 -8.26 -8.85
C THR A 205 -44.78 -8.45 -10.03
N PHE A 206 -44.66 -7.32 -10.71
CA PHE A 206 -43.95 -6.97 -11.93
C PHE A 206 -42.45 -7.34 -11.91
N ASN A 207 -41.99 -7.81 -13.07
CA ASN A 207 -40.65 -8.31 -13.35
C ASN A 207 -39.56 -7.22 -13.38
N GLY A 208 -38.37 -7.58 -12.91
CA GLY A 208 -37.13 -6.81 -13.08
C GLY A 208 -35.88 -7.61 -12.73
N ARG A 209 -35.58 -8.63 -13.54
CA ARG A 209 -34.47 -9.61 -13.48
C ARG A 209 -33.15 -9.11 -12.87
N SER A 210 -32.68 -9.84 -11.84
CA SER A 210 -31.29 -9.93 -11.42
C SER A 210 -30.90 -11.42 -11.44
N MET A 211 -29.93 -11.81 -12.27
CA MET A 211 -29.45 -13.19 -12.34
C MET A 211 -28.27 -13.40 -11.39
N LYS A 212 -28.52 -14.23 -10.37
CA LYS A 212 -27.49 -15.01 -9.65
C LYS A 212 -27.53 -16.45 -10.20
N GLY A 213 -26.38 -17.07 -10.38
CA GLY A 213 -26.17 -18.52 -10.39
C GLY A 213 -24.88 -18.78 -9.62
N GLN A 214 -24.97 -19.17 -8.34
CA GLN A 214 -25.06 -20.55 -7.82
C GLN A 214 -23.72 -21.30 -7.83
N THR A 215 -23.14 -21.33 -6.64
CA THR A 215 -22.12 -22.22 -6.11
C THR A 215 -22.72 -23.59 -5.82
N THR A 216 -22.08 -24.66 -6.27
CA THR A 216 -22.28 -26.01 -5.76
C THR A 216 -21.29 -26.32 -4.64
N SER A 217 -21.80 -27.03 -3.64
CA SER A 217 -21.16 -27.47 -2.39
C SER A 217 -20.35 -28.76 -2.58
N CYS A 218 -19.34 -29.01 -1.74
CA CYS A 218 -19.24 -30.23 -0.90
C CYS A 218 -17.91 -30.29 -0.11
N GLY A 219 -17.97 -30.87 1.10
CA GLY A 219 -16.91 -30.89 2.11
C GLY A 219 -15.89 -32.03 2.04
N LEU A 220 -14.98 -32.00 3.04
CA LEU A 220 -13.80 -32.83 3.33
C LEU A 220 -13.93 -34.36 3.12
N HIS A 221 -12.92 -35.01 2.49
CA HIS A 221 -11.81 -35.76 3.15
C HIS A 221 -10.99 -36.62 2.15
N ARG A 222 -9.67 -36.77 2.45
CA ARG A 222 -8.71 -37.86 2.13
C ARG A 222 -7.96 -37.93 0.76
N VAL A 223 -6.64 -37.67 0.87
CA VAL A 223 -5.44 -38.48 0.47
C VAL A 223 -5.34 -39.12 -0.94
N HIS A 224 -4.26 -38.69 -1.62
CA HIS A 224 -3.40 -39.30 -2.68
C HIS A 224 -3.75 -39.20 -4.20
N THR A 225 -2.70 -38.73 -4.91
CA THR A 225 -2.20 -38.99 -6.29
C THR A 225 -2.77 -38.25 -7.51
N ASP A 226 -1.85 -37.50 -8.14
CA ASP A 226 -1.63 -37.23 -9.58
C ASP A 226 -2.78 -37.37 -10.58
N GLN A 227 -3.18 -36.25 -11.18
CA GLN A 227 -2.89 -35.89 -12.59
C GLN A 227 -3.55 -34.56 -12.95
N GLY A 228 -2.82 -33.75 -13.70
CA GLY A 228 -3.13 -32.34 -13.95
C GLY A 228 -4.34 -32.11 -14.85
N LEU A 229 -4.94 -30.94 -14.66
CA LEU A 229 -5.66 -30.17 -15.66
C LEU A 229 -5.60 -28.70 -15.25
N SER A 230 -5.11 -27.88 -16.17
CA SER A 230 -4.85 -26.46 -16.05
C SER A 230 -6.15 -25.68 -15.87
N HIS A 231 -6.39 -25.19 -14.64
CA HIS A 231 -7.38 -24.14 -14.40
C HIS A 231 -6.68 -22.79 -14.26
N ASN A 232 -7.09 -21.86 -15.11
CA ASN A 232 -6.74 -20.46 -15.08
C ASN A 232 -7.38 -19.81 -13.85
N ASP A 233 -6.69 -19.88 -12.71
CA ASP A 233 -7.08 -19.19 -11.49
C ASP A 233 -6.76 -17.69 -11.64
N GLY A 234 -7.79 -16.86 -11.41
CA GLY A 234 -7.65 -15.42 -11.27
C GLY A 234 -6.65 -15.03 -10.18
N PRO A 235 -6.36 -13.73 -10.00
CA PRO A 235 -5.27 -13.27 -9.15
C PRO A 235 -5.53 -13.63 -7.67
N CYS A 236 -5.06 -14.80 -7.24
CA CYS A 236 -5.07 -15.23 -5.84
C CYS A 236 -4.34 -14.19 -5.00
N GLY A 237 -5.06 -13.63 -4.02
CA GLY A 237 -4.52 -12.66 -3.08
C GLY A 237 -3.43 -13.28 -2.21
N CYS A 238 -2.16 -13.08 -2.58
CA CYS A 238 -1.05 -13.34 -1.65
C CYS A 238 -1.04 -12.26 -0.56
N SER A 239 -0.56 -12.62 0.63
CA SER A 239 -0.26 -11.65 1.71
C SER A 239 0.79 -10.61 1.30
N CYS A 240 1.52 -10.87 0.22
CA CYS A 240 2.49 -9.97 -0.39
C CYS A 240 1.88 -8.92 -1.34
N ALA A 241 0.55 -8.95 -1.58
CA ALA A 241 -0.15 -8.07 -2.51
C ALA A 241 0.11 -6.56 -2.33
N PRO A 242 0.19 -5.99 -1.10
CA PRO A 242 0.45 -4.56 -0.96
C PRO A 242 1.87 -4.16 -1.38
N ILE A 243 2.85 -5.07 -1.25
CA ILE A 243 4.23 -4.84 -1.67
C ILE A 243 4.38 -5.17 -3.15
N CYS A 244 3.68 -6.19 -3.65
CA CYS A 244 3.81 -6.70 -5.02
C CYS A 244 2.97 -5.94 -6.05
N LEU A 245 2.39 -4.78 -5.72
CA LEU A 245 1.54 -4.01 -6.63
C LEU A 245 2.21 -3.70 -7.99
N PRO A 246 3.52 -3.34 -8.06
CA PRO A 246 4.20 -3.12 -9.34
C PRO A 246 4.26 -4.39 -10.19
N LEU A 247 4.59 -5.52 -9.58
CA LEU A 247 4.53 -6.84 -10.23
C LEU A 247 3.10 -7.13 -10.68
N MET A 248 2.10 -6.98 -9.80
CA MET A 248 0.71 -7.33 -10.11
C MET A 248 0.13 -6.50 -11.26
N LEU A 249 0.41 -5.19 -11.29
CA LEU A 249 -0.05 -4.29 -12.35
C LEU A 249 0.57 -4.62 -13.71
N LEU A 250 1.86 -4.97 -13.73
CA LEU A 250 2.55 -5.36 -14.96
C LEU A 250 2.21 -6.79 -15.41
N MET A 251 1.79 -7.64 -14.48
CA MET A 251 1.39 -9.03 -14.75
C MET A 251 -0.11 -9.18 -15.08
N SER A 252 -0.96 -8.20 -14.74
CA SER A 252 -2.41 -8.25 -14.98
C SER A 252 -2.84 -7.89 -16.39
N VAL A 253 -1.91 -7.46 -17.24
CA VAL A 253 -2.19 -7.11 -18.63
C VAL A 253 -1.63 -8.22 -19.52
N GLU A 254 -2.48 -8.90 -20.28
CA GLU A 254 -2.06 -9.72 -21.43
C GLU A 254 -1.47 -8.79 -22.50
N MET A 255 -0.21 -8.38 -22.34
CA MET A 255 0.43 -7.39 -23.21
C MET A 255 1.94 -7.67 -23.34
N PRO A 256 2.60 -7.08 -24.36
CA PRO A 256 3.58 -7.70 -25.24
C PRO A 256 4.97 -7.80 -24.59
N THR A 257 5.86 -8.56 -25.24
CA THR A 257 7.30 -8.73 -24.96
C THR A 257 7.86 -7.69 -23.97
N MET A 258 8.03 -8.10 -22.70
CA MET A 258 8.73 -7.28 -21.72
C MET A 258 10.12 -6.94 -22.26
N THR A 259 10.42 -5.65 -22.38
CA THR A 259 11.76 -5.21 -22.78
C THR A 259 12.75 -5.47 -21.64
N ASP A 260 14.01 -5.69 -21.99
CA ASP A 260 15.07 -5.95 -21.00
C ASP A 260 15.17 -4.85 -19.95
N GLN A 261 14.99 -3.58 -20.34
CA GLN A 261 15.00 -2.44 -19.42
C GLN A 261 13.89 -2.53 -18.35
N VAL A 262 12.70 -3.00 -18.70
CA VAL A 262 11.59 -3.16 -17.75
C VAL A 262 11.87 -4.29 -16.78
N VAL A 263 12.43 -5.41 -17.27
CA VAL A 263 12.84 -6.54 -16.43
C VAL A 263 13.92 -6.10 -15.43
N VAL A 264 14.91 -5.34 -15.89
CA VAL A 264 15.97 -4.81 -15.02
C VAL A 264 15.42 -3.84 -13.98
N GLY A 265 14.50 -2.95 -14.36
CA GLY A 265 13.82 -2.06 -13.42
C GLY A 265 13.04 -2.83 -12.34
N LEU A 266 12.39 -3.93 -12.72
CA LEU A 266 11.69 -4.81 -11.79
C LEU A 266 12.63 -5.57 -10.85
N LEU A 267 13.77 -6.04 -11.35
CA LEU A 267 14.78 -6.71 -10.52
C LEU A 267 15.38 -5.75 -9.48
N ARG A 268 15.74 -4.52 -9.89
CA ARG A 268 16.22 -3.47 -8.97
C ARG A 268 15.19 -3.12 -7.91
N TRP A 269 13.93 -2.97 -8.34
CA TRP A 269 12.83 -2.73 -7.42
C TRP A 269 12.66 -3.90 -6.43
N ALA A 270 12.62 -5.14 -6.91
CA ALA A 270 12.46 -6.33 -6.08
C ALA A 270 13.61 -6.48 -5.06
N GLN A 271 14.84 -6.17 -5.47
CA GLN A 271 15.99 -6.08 -4.57
C GLN A 271 15.80 -5.00 -3.50
N SER A 272 15.34 -3.81 -3.88
CA SER A 272 15.14 -2.68 -2.95
C SER A 272 14.10 -2.95 -1.86
N VAL A 273 13.11 -3.82 -2.10
CA VAL A 273 12.08 -4.22 -1.13
C VAL A 273 12.41 -5.53 -0.41
N SER A 274 13.60 -6.10 -0.67
CA SER A 274 14.06 -7.43 -0.26
C SER A 274 13.31 -8.60 -0.88
N TRP A 275 14.07 -9.57 -1.41
CA TRP A 275 13.54 -10.85 -1.92
C TRP A 275 12.72 -11.62 -0.88
N ALA A 276 13.08 -11.48 0.41
CA ALA A 276 12.39 -12.12 1.52
C ALA A 276 10.92 -11.67 1.62
N SER A 277 10.63 -10.43 1.22
CA SER A 277 9.30 -9.82 1.28
C SER A 277 8.36 -10.27 0.15
N LEU A 278 8.89 -10.97 -0.87
CA LEU A 278 8.12 -11.47 -2.02
C LEU A 278 7.80 -12.95 -1.83
N CYS A 279 6.58 -13.39 -2.13
CA CYS A 279 6.25 -14.81 -2.06
C CYS A 279 6.95 -15.60 -3.19
N LEU A 280 7.05 -16.92 -3.03
CA LEU A 280 7.68 -17.78 -4.03
C LEU A 280 7.00 -17.67 -5.41
N LEU A 281 5.67 -17.55 -5.43
CA LEU A 281 4.92 -17.40 -6.68
C LEU A 281 5.36 -16.18 -7.47
N HIS A 282 5.54 -15.03 -6.82
CA HIS A 282 5.97 -13.80 -7.47
C HIS A 282 7.45 -13.81 -7.87
N LEU A 283 8.31 -14.42 -7.07
CA LEU A 283 9.71 -14.64 -7.44
C LEU A 283 9.83 -15.52 -8.68
N ARG A 284 9.08 -16.64 -8.73
CA ARG A 284 9.08 -17.53 -9.88
C ARG A 284 8.52 -16.86 -11.13
N ARG A 285 7.45 -16.09 -11.00
CA ARG A 285 6.89 -15.30 -12.12
C ARG A 285 7.89 -14.27 -12.65
N LEU A 286 8.61 -13.57 -11.78
CA LEU A 286 9.67 -12.63 -12.18
C LEU A 286 10.81 -13.35 -12.91
N ALA A 287 11.24 -14.50 -12.40
CA ALA A 287 12.29 -15.31 -13.01
C ALA A 287 11.85 -15.95 -14.35
N ARG A 288 10.56 -16.28 -14.52
CA ARG A 288 10.01 -16.88 -15.74
C ARG A 288 10.24 -16.02 -16.98
N TYR A 289 10.26 -14.69 -16.84
CA TYR A 289 10.55 -13.77 -17.96
C TYR A 289 11.93 -13.98 -18.58
N LYS A 290 12.89 -14.56 -17.85
CA LYS A 290 14.28 -14.76 -18.33
C LYS A 290 14.68 -16.21 -18.44
N PHE A 291 14.12 -17.08 -17.60
CA PHE A 291 14.50 -18.47 -17.51
C PHE A 291 13.40 -19.44 -17.97
N GLY A 292 12.24 -18.92 -18.40
CA GLY A 292 11.11 -19.72 -18.87
C GLY A 292 10.48 -20.59 -17.77
N ASP A 293 9.73 -21.61 -18.19
CA ASP A 293 8.93 -22.44 -17.27
C ASP A 293 9.77 -23.37 -16.38
N MET A 294 11.07 -23.51 -16.66
CA MET A 294 12.00 -24.28 -15.82
C MET A 294 12.09 -23.77 -14.38
N VAL A 295 11.65 -22.54 -14.13
CA VAL A 295 11.64 -21.88 -12.81
C VAL A 295 10.64 -22.52 -11.84
N ASP A 296 9.61 -23.21 -12.34
CA ASP A 296 8.56 -23.78 -11.48
C ASP A 296 9.07 -24.93 -10.61
N LEU A 297 10.16 -25.57 -11.02
CA LEU A 297 10.84 -26.63 -10.29
C LEU A 297 11.83 -26.09 -9.24
N LEU A 298 12.19 -24.81 -9.30
CA LEU A 298 13.22 -24.24 -8.43
C LEU A 298 12.68 -23.95 -7.04
N SER A 299 13.47 -24.28 -6.02
CA SER A 299 13.23 -23.81 -4.65
C SER A 299 13.32 -22.28 -4.56
N ARG A 300 12.85 -21.73 -3.44
CA ARG A 300 12.93 -20.28 -3.18
C ARG A 300 14.36 -19.77 -3.24
N SER A 301 15.30 -20.45 -2.57
CA SER A 301 16.71 -20.07 -2.55
C SER A 301 17.33 -20.11 -3.94
N GLU A 302 17.04 -21.14 -4.73
CA GLU A 302 17.56 -21.25 -6.10
C GLU A 302 16.98 -20.15 -7.02
N THR A 303 15.70 -19.83 -6.86
CA THR A 303 15.05 -18.76 -7.61
C THR A 303 15.69 -17.40 -7.29
N VAL A 304 15.90 -17.10 -6.00
CA VAL A 304 16.55 -15.85 -5.57
C VAL A 304 17.99 -15.77 -6.09
N ASN A 305 18.78 -16.83 -5.93
CA ASN A 305 20.16 -16.87 -6.39
C ASN A 305 20.28 -16.61 -7.91
N LYS A 306 19.36 -17.14 -8.72
CA LYS A 306 19.33 -16.88 -10.17
C LYS A 306 18.97 -15.43 -10.50
N LEU A 307 18.02 -14.84 -9.78
CA LEU A 307 17.61 -13.45 -9.97
C LEU A 307 18.72 -12.47 -9.56
N GLU A 308 19.42 -12.75 -8.46
CA GLU A 308 20.57 -11.96 -8.01
C GLU A 308 21.73 -12.03 -8.99
N LYS A 309 22.06 -13.23 -9.49
CA LYS A 309 23.09 -13.40 -10.52
C LYS A 309 22.75 -12.62 -11.78
N LEU A 310 21.50 -12.71 -12.25
CA LEU A 310 21.04 -11.96 -13.41
C LEU A 310 21.18 -10.44 -13.21
N LEU A 311 20.85 -9.94 -12.02
CA LEU A 311 20.98 -8.52 -11.71
C LEU A 311 22.45 -8.07 -11.69
N LEU A 312 23.35 -8.90 -11.14
CA LEU A 312 24.79 -8.65 -11.16
C LEU A 312 25.35 -8.63 -12.60
N ASP A 313 24.95 -9.60 -13.43
CA ASP A 313 25.39 -9.69 -14.82
C ASP A 313 24.98 -8.43 -15.61
N VAL A 314 23.75 -7.93 -15.39
CA VAL A 314 23.26 -6.68 -16.00
C VAL A 314 24.05 -5.46 -15.51
N LEU A 315 24.28 -5.36 -14.20
CA LEU A 315 25.03 -4.23 -13.61
C LEU A 315 26.47 -4.18 -14.13
N ASN A 316 27.10 -5.33 -14.32
CA ASN A 316 28.42 -5.42 -14.91
C ASN A 316 28.42 -4.97 -16.37
N LEU A 317 27.42 -5.38 -17.17
CA LEU A 317 27.28 -4.96 -18.57
C LEU A 317 27.08 -3.43 -18.70
N GLU A 318 26.30 -2.81 -17.82
CA GLU A 318 26.12 -1.35 -17.81
C GLU A 318 27.41 -0.58 -17.48
N GLN A 319 28.31 -1.17 -16.68
CA GLN A 319 29.62 -0.56 -16.39
C GLN A 319 30.57 -0.59 -17.60
N PHE A 320 30.47 -1.60 -18.47
CA PHE A 320 31.30 -1.70 -19.67
C PHE A 320 30.82 -0.82 -20.83
N ILE A 321 29.54 -0.40 -20.84
CA ILE A 321 28.97 0.45 -21.91
C ILE A 321 29.19 1.95 -21.63
N ASN A 322 29.49 2.33 -20.38
CA ASN A 322 29.70 3.72 -19.96
C ASN A 322 31.19 4.12 -19.87
N ILE A 323 32.07 3.38 -20.55
CA ILE A 323 33.50 3.69 -20.76
C ILE A 323 33.70 3.93 -22.26
#